data_AF-A0A956X1F4-F1
#
_entry.id   AF-A0A956X1F4-F1
#
_cell.length_a   1.000
_cell.length_b   1.000
_cell.length_c   1.000
_cell.angle_alpha   90.00
_cell.angle_beta   90.00
_cell.angle_gamma   90.00
#
_symmetry.space_group_name_H-M   'P 1'
#
loop_
_entity.id
_entity.type
_entity.pdbx_description
1 polymer ?
#
loop_
_entity_poly.entity_id
_entity_poly.type
_entity_poly.pdbx_seq_one_letter_code
_entity_poly.pdbx_strand_id
1 'polypeptide(L)'
;MSSTTTARRSDSRSLNIFLGVALAVILIVVLILPPIDLLGRITNRGMETIVEATSGDVQDPDGTQVAFPAYGVPSSFKASLSSVPQEQFMQGTGGDAARAAADALPESLLPRSPLYDLTVEGRQLPLASILTIPIPNESEPYRTLDLYEWTGDQWRFMPNHESRDDDKIYSELAYVPAAFMVMQTYASPPTAAAVLPAGESLPEAGR
;
A
#
# COMPACT_ATOMS: atom_id res chain seq x y z
N MET A 1 8.23 63.00 57.87
CA MET A 1 8.98 61.78 57.54
C MET A 1 8.20 61.07 56.45
N SER A 2 8.63 61.22 55.20
CA SER A 2 7.93 60.71 54.02
C SER A 2 8.84 59.71 53.33
N SER A 3 8.36 58.49 53.11
CA SER A 3 8.97 57.53 52.18
C SER A 3 7.86 56.84 51.42
N THR A 4 7.69 57.26 50.17
CA THR A 4 6.82 56.66 49.17
C THR A 4 7.60 55.53 48.49
N THR A 5 7.15 54.28 48.62
CA THR A 5 7.73 53.13 47.91
C THR A 5 7.08 53.01 46.53
N THR A 6 7.84 53.34 45.49
CA THR A 6 7.46 53.23 44.08
C THR A 6 7.50 51.77 43.63
N ALA A 7 6.36 51.25 43.16
CA ALA A 7 6.26 49.92 42.57
C ALA A 7 6.97 49.85 41.20
N ARG A 8 7.90 48.89 41.06
CA ARG A 8 8.64 48.63 39.81
C ARG A 8 7.82 47.71 38.91
N ARG A 9 7.13 48.28 37.93
CA ARG A 9 6.44 47.54 36.85
C ARG A 9 7.48 46.98 35.87
N SER A 10 8.00 45.78 36.11
CA SER A 10 8.89 45.11 35.14
C SER A 10 8.05 44.33 34.12
N ASP A 11 7.95 44.93 32.94
CA ASP A 11 8.29 44.28 31.67
C ASP A 11 7.56 42.99 31.28
N SER A 12 6.25 43.08 31.03
CA SER A 12 5.45 41.98 30.45
C SER A 12 5.73 41.73 28.96
N ARG A 13 6.36 42.67 28.25
CA ARG A 13 6.66 42.56 26.82
C ARG A 13 7.79 41.57 26.52
N SER A 14 8.86 41.59 27.33
CA SER A 14 9.97 40.64 27.16
C SER A 14 9.52 39.21 27.46
N LEU A 15 8.73 39.01 28.52
CA LEU A 15 8.19 37.68 28.88
C LEU A 15 7.32 37.07 27.76
N ASN A 16 6.47 37.86 27.11
CA ASN A 16 5.62 37.37 26.00
C ASN A 16 6.43 36.99 24.76
N ILE A 17 7.51 37.71 24.46
CA ILE A 17 8.42 37.38 23.35
C ILE A 17 9.18 36.08 23.65
N PHE A 18 9.71 35.93 24.86
CA PHE A 18 10.37 34.69 25.27
C PHE A 18 9.42 33.50 25.22
N LEU A 19 8.18 33.66 25.67
CA LEU A 19 7.18 32.60 25.62
C LEU A 19 6.79 32.23 24.19
N GLY A 20 6.63 33.22 23.30
CA GLY A 20 6.34 32.98 21.88
C GLY A 20 7.48 32.25 21.16
N VAL A 21 8.73 32.65 21.41
CA VAL A 21 9.91 31.98 20.84
C VAL A 21 10.06 30.57 21.41
N ALA A 22 9.88 30.39 22.72
CA ALA A 22 9.93 29.07 23.34
C ALA A 22 8.85 28.13 22.78
N LEU A 23 7.62 28.62 22.58
CA LEU A 23 6.54 27.85 21.98
C LEU A 23 6.84 27.46 20.53
N ALA A 24 7.39 28.37 19.73
CA ALA A 24 7.79 28.08 18.36
C ALA A 24 8.92 27.02 18.30
N VAL A 25 9.90 27.12 19.18
CA VAL A 25 10.99 26.13 19.29
C VAL A 25 10.45 24.78 19.75
N ILE A 26 9.55 24.75 20.74
CA ILE A 26 8.91 23.51 21.19
C ILE A 26 8.09 22.87 20.07
N LEU A 27 7.33 23.65 19.30
CA LEU A 27 6.61 23.15 18.12
C LEU A 27 7.55 22.52 17.09
N ILE A 28 8.67 23.19 16.78
CA ILE A 28 9.69 22.66 15.87
C ILE A 28 10.30 21.36 16.41
N VAL A 29 10.59 21.28 17.71
CA VAL A 29 11.12 20.07 18.34
C VAL A 29 10.09 18.94 18.33
N VAL A 30 8.81 19.23 18.58
CA VAL A 30 7.73 18.23 18.55
C VAL A 30 7.54 17.66 17.14
N LEU A 31 7.72 18.48 16.09
CA LEU A 31 7.69 18.03 14.70
C LEU A 31 8.87 17.10 14.33
N ILE A 32 9.96 17.15 15.10
CA ILE A 32 11.16 16.29 14.97
C ILE A 32 11.09 15.05 15.88
N LEU A 33 10.13 14.99 16.81
CA LEU A 33 10.00 13.84 17.71
C LEU A 33 9.61 12.55 16.93
N PRO A 34 10.05 11.37 17.40
CA PRO A 34 9.87 10.09 16.72
C PRO A 34 8.45 9.75 16.24
N PRO A 35 7.34 10.10 16.94
CA PRO A 35 6.01 9.80 16.41
C PRO A 35 5.63 10.60 15.15
N ILE A 36 6.33 11.70 14.82
CA ILE A 36 5.95 12.61 13.71
C ILE A 36 7.06 12.75 12.63
N ASP A 37 8.35 12.58 13.00
CA ASP A 37 9.57 12.64 12.15
C ASP A 37 9.40 13.16 10.70
N LEU A 38 9.10 14.47 10.57
CA LEU A 38 8.94 15.11 9.26
C LEU A 38 10.26 15.22 8.50
N LEU A 39 11.39 15.33 9.20
CA LEU A 39 12.70 15.51 8.57
C LEU A 39 13.21 14.20 7.94
N GLY A 40 12.95 13.06 8.59
CA GLY A 40 13.16 11.72 8.04
C GLY A 40 12.34 11.50 6.77
N ARG A 41 11.07 11.95 6.73
CA ARG A 41 10.18 11.87 5.56
C ARG A 41 10.61 12.73 4.37
N ILE A 42 11.30 13.86 4.59
CA ILE A 42 11.79 14.74 3.51
C ILE A 42 13.14 14.23 2.96
N THR A 43 13.94 13.56 3.79
CA THR A 43 15.33 13.16 3.46
C THR A 43 15.43 11.72 2.93
N ASN A 44 14.63 10.80 3.48
CA ASN A 44 14.44 9.46 2.92
C ASN A 44 13.08 9.50 2.21
N ARG A 45 13.01 9.10 0.93
CA ARG A 45 11.76 9.07 0.12
C ARG A 45 10.72 8.06 0.66
N GLY A 46 10.38 8.10 1.94
CA GLY A 46 9.54 7.09 2.60
C GLY A 46 10.15 5.69 2.66
N MET A 47 11.45 5.54 2.37
CA MET A 47 12.11 4.24 2.37
C MET A 47 12.67 3.90 3.74
N GLU A 48 12.31 2.72 4.23
CA GLU A 48 12.78 2.12 5.47
C GLU A 48 13.96 1.19 5.19
N THR A 49 14.92 1.13 6.12
CA THR A 49 16.10 0.26 5.97
C THR A 49 15.86 -1.05 6.73
N ILE A 50 15.94 -2.16 6.01
CA ILE A 50 15.82 -3.51 6.56
C ILE A 50 17.23 -4.13 6.62
N VAL A 51 17.60 -4.60 7.80
CA VAL A 51 18.94 -5.12 8.10
C VAL A 51 19.05 -6.59 7.68
N GLU A 52 20.26 -7.01 7.32
CA GLU A 52 20.56 -8.38 6.91
C GLU A 52 20.12 -9.40 7.97
N ALA A 53 19.59 -10.54 7.51
CA ALA A 53 19.16 -11.65 8.37
C ALA A 53 18.19 -11.26 9.51
N THR A 54 17.46 -10.15 9.34
CA THR A 54 16.50 -9.63 10.30
C THR A 54 15.13 -9.56 9.64
N SER A 55 14.07 -9.82 10.39
CA SER A 55 12.71 -9.56 9.90
C SER A 55 12.44 -8.07 9.89
N GLY A 56 11.78 -7.59 8.85
CA GLY A 56 11.31 -6.21 8.75
C GLY A 56 10.06 -6.15 7.91
N ASP A 57 9.38 -5.02 7.89
CA ASP A 57 8.17 -4.83 7.11
C ASP A 57 8.05 -3.37 6.67
N VAL A 58 7.22 -3.15 5.66
CA VAL A 58 6.79 -1.82 5.23
C VAL A 58 5.27 -1.80 5.16
N GLN A 59 4.66 -0.67 5.52
CA GLN A 59 3.21 -0.56 5.66
C GLN A 59 2.66 0.68 4.94
N ASP A 60 1.50 0.53 4.31
CA ASP A 60 0.68 1.62 3.77
C ASP A 60 -0.30 2.12 4.86
N PRO A 61 -0.66 3.42 4.86
CA PRO A 61 -1.63 3.97 5.82
C PRO A 61 -2.98 3.24 5.91
N ASP A 62 -3.39 2.50 4.86
CA ASP A 62 -4.62 1.71 4.88
C ASP A 62 -4.54 0.41 5.71
N GLY A 63 -3.34 0.05 6.20
CA GLY A 63 -3.08 -1.15 6.99
C GLY A 63 -2.41 -2.28 6.19
N THR A 64 -2.27 -2.13 4.88
CA THR A 64 -1.57 -3.09 4.01
C THR A 64 -0.09 -3.16 4.34
N GLN A 65 0.42 -4.37 4.49
CA GLN A 65 1.78 -4.63 4.94
C GLN A 65 2.48 -5.62 4.01
N VAL A 66 3.76 -5.36 3.76
CA VAL A 66 4.69 -6.32 3.15
C VAL A 66 5.79 -6.61 4.16
N ALA A 67 5.76 -7.81 4.73
CA ALA A 67 6.79 -8.30 5.64
C ALA A 67 7.85 -9.11 4.89
N PHE A 68 9.09 -8.92 5.29
CA PHE A 68 10.27 -9.60 4.79
C PHE A 68 10.82 -10.50 5.91
N PRO A 69 10.63 -11.81 5.82
CA PRO A 69 11.10 -12.71 6.85
C PRO A 69 12.63 -12.80 6.82
N ALA A 70 13.28 -12.95 7.98
CA ALA A 70 14.74 -12.97 8.11
C ALA A 70 15.45 -13.94 7.13
N TYR A 71 14.87 -15.10 6.85
CA TYR A 71 15.43 -16.08 5.91
C TYR A 71 15.43 -15.60 4.45
N GLY A 72 14.59 -14.63 4.11
CA GLY A 72 14.47 -14.01 2.79
C GLY A 72 15.29 -12.73 2.63
N VAL A 73 16.11 -12.35 3.62
CA VAL A 73 16.89 -11.10 3.61
C VAL A 73 18.41 -11.41 3.52
N PRO A 74 18.94 -11.62 2.30
CA PRO A 74 20.34 -12.02 2.11
C PRO A 74 21.34 -10.88 2.35
N SER A 75 20.90 -9.62 2.24
CA SER A 75 21.70 -8.44 2.53
C SER A 75 20.80 -7.29 2.94
N SER A 76 21.32 -6.26 3.62
CA SER A 76 20.53 -5.08 3.94
C SER A 76 20.04 -4.34 2.69
N PHE A 77 18.79 -3.89 2.72
CA PHE A 77 18.15 -3.16 1.64
C PHE A 77 17.25 -2.05 2.19
N LYS A 78 16.81 -1.16 1.32
CA LYS A 78 15.78 -0.16 1.58
C LYS A 78 14.50 -0.56 0.88
N ALA A 79 13.36 -0.39 1.52
CA ALA A 79 12.07 -0.63 0.90
C ALA A 79 11.07 0.48 1.25
N SER A 80 10.16 0.76 0.33
CA SER A 80 9.00 1.61 0.57
C SER A 80 7.78 1.02 -0.10
N LEU A 81 6.65 1.07 0.60
CA LEU A 81 5.35 0.76 0.04
C LEU A 81 4.61 2.08 -0.23
N SER A 82 4.10 2.23 -1.44
CA SER A 82 3.26 3.35 -1.84
C SER A 82 2.01 2.84 -2.54
N SER A 83 0.98 3.68 -2.63
CA SER A 83 -0.30 3.29 -3.22
C SER A 83 -0.82 4.35 -4.19
N VAL A 84 -1.35 3.88 -5.33
CA VAL A 84 -2.16 4.68 -6.24
C VAL A 84 -3.63 4.38 -5.93
N PRO A 85 -4.43 5.37 -5.48
CA PRO A 85 -5.83 5.16 -5.17
C PRO A 85 -6.59 4.55 -6.34
N GLN A 86 -7.50 3.63 -6.05
CA GLN A 86 -8.29 2.90 -7.05
C GLN A 86 -8.94 3.85 -8.06
N GLU A 87 -9.52 4.96 -7.62
CA GLU A 87 -10.12 5.96 -8.50
C GLU A 87 -9.11 6.54 -9.50
N GLN A 88 -7.91 6.90 -9.04
CA GLN A 88 -6.84 7.44 -9.91
C GLN A 88 -6.29 6.38 -10.85
N PHE A 89 -6.19 5.13 -10.38
CA PHE A 89 -5.81 3.99 -11.19
C PHE A 89 -6.81 3.78 -12.34
N MET A 90 -8.11 3.73 -12.04
CA MET A 90 -9.17 3.56 -13.04
C MET A 90 -9.28 4.74 -14.01
N GLN A 91 -8.93 5.96 -13.57
CA GLN A 91 -8.88 7.15 -14.43
C GLN A 91 -7.57 7.25 -15.25
N GLY A 92 -6.58 6.39 -15.00
CA GLY A 92 -5.28 6.43 -15.66
C GLY A 92 -4.43 7.65 -15.30
N THR A 93 -4.66 8.26 -14.13
CA THR A 93 -3.97 9.48 -13.66
C THR A 93 -2.85 9.19 -12.65
N GLY A 94 -2.62 7.93 -12.30
CA GLY A 94 -1.60 7.49 -11.34
C GLY A 94 -0.16 7.43 -11.85
N GLY A 95 0.14 8.07 -12.99
CA GLY A 95 1.44 7.98 -13.67
C GLY A 95 1.51 6.87 -14.72
N ASP A 96 2.61 6.83 -15.48
CA ASP A 96 2.74 6.00 -16.68
C ASP A 96 2.66 4.50 -16.38
N ALA A 97 3.28 4.03 -15.29
CA ALA A 97 3.24 2.63 -14.89
C ALA A 97 1.84 2.16 -14.47
N ALA A 98 1.15 2.97 -13.65
CA ALA A 98 -0.22 2.69 -13.23
C ALA A 98 -1.18 2.71 -14.43
N ARG A 99 -0.98 3.63 -15.37
CA ARG A 99 -1.74 3.69 -16.62
C ARG A 99 -1.54 2.44 -17.47
N ALA A 100 -0.30 1.99 -17.67
CA ALA A 100 -0.02 0.77 -18.41
C ALA A 100 -0.68 -0.46 -17.78
N ALA A 101 -0.65 -0.54 -16.44
CA ALA A 101 -1.33 -1.59 -15.69
C ALA A 101 -2.87 -1.52 -15.83
N ALA A 102 -3.46 -0.32 -15.82
CA ALA A 102 -4.89 -0.12 -16.05
C ALA A 102 -5.30 -0.50 -17.49
N ASP A 103 -4.51 -0.11 -18.50
CA ASP A 103 -4.76 -0.40 -19.91
C ASP A 103 -4.68 -1.92 -20.22
N ALA A 104 -3.90 -2.67 -19.45
CA ALA A 104 -3.73 -4.12 -19.58
C ALA A 104 -4.72 -4.95 -18.74
N LEU A 105 -5.65 -4.29 -18.04
CA LEU A 105 -6.59 -4.97 -17.15
C LEU A 105 -7.63 -5.79 -17.94
N PRO A 106 -7.76 -7.11 -17.69
CA PRO A 106 -8.80 -7.92 -18.32
C PRO A 106 -10.20 -7.49 -17.87
N GLU A 107 -11.19 -7.54 -18.78
CA GLU A 107 -12.60 -7.20 -18.48
C GLU A 107 -13.22 -8.06 -17.37
N SER A 108 -12.67 -9.24 -17.10
CA SER A 108 -13.11 -10.14 -16.04
C SER A 108 -12.62 -9.74 -14.63
N LEU A 109 -11.68 -8.80 -14.53
CA LEU A 109 -11.09 -8.37 -13.27
C LEU A 109 -11.58 -6.97 -12.89
N LEU A 110 -12.08 -6.85 -11.66
CA LEU A 110 -12.51 -5.58 -11.10
C LEU A 110 -11.61 -5.18 -9.94
N PRO A 111 -10.82 -4.10 -10.05
CA PRO A 111 -10.04 -3.54 -8.97
C PRO A 111 -10.89 -3.29 -7.73
N ARG A 112 -10.40 -3.65 -6.54
CA ARG A 112 -11.07 -3.42 -5.24
C ARG A 112 -10.20 -2.67 -4.24
N SER A 113 -8.88 -2.74 -4.38
CA SER A 113 -7.92 -1.96 -3.59
C SER A 113 -7.22 -0.89 -4.44
N PRO A 114 -6.43 0.00 -3.82
CA PRO A 114 -5.36 0.73 -4.50
C PRO A 114 -4.38 -0.22 -5.24
N LEU A 115 -3.65 0.34 -6.19
CA LEU A 115 -2.45 -0.31 -6.74
C LEU A 115 -1.30 -0.05 -5.78
N TYR A 116 -0.81 -1.08 -5.11
CA TYR A 116 0.37 -0.98 -4.26
C TYR A 116 1.62 -1.11 -5.11
N ASP A 117 2.56 -0.20 -4.94
CA ASP A 117 3.89 -0.20 -5.57
C ASP A 117 4.95 -0.32 -4.47
N LEU A 118 5.70 -1.41 -4.54
CA LEU A 118 6.78 -1.76 -3.65
C LEU A 118 8.12 -1.49 -4.33
N THR A 119 8.78 -0.43 -3.87
CA THR A 119 10.14 -0.11 -4.33
C THR A 119 11.16 -0.72 -3.38
N VAL A 120 12.13 -1.45 -3.93
CA VAL A 120 13.24 -2.05 -3.17
C VAL A 120 14.58 -1.63 -3.77
N GLU A 121 15.47 -1.11 -2.93
CA GLU A 121 16.83 -0.70 -3.31
C GLU A 121 17.87 -1.38 -2.41
N GLY A 122 18.78 -2.16 -2.99
CA GLY A 122 19.79 -2.86 -2.21
C GLY A 122 20.84 -3.54 -3.09
N ARG A 123 21.86 -4.12 -2.46
CA ARG A 123 22.89 -4.89 -3.18
C ARG A 123 22.33 -6.20 -3.73
N GLN A 124 21.47 -6.85 -2.96
CA GLN A 124 20.74 -8.04 -3.33
C GLN A 124 19.28 -7.85 -2.96
N LEU A 125 18.38 -8.31 -3.83
CA LEU A 125 16.95 -8.25 -3.59
C LEU A 125 16.55 -9.30 -2.54
N PRO A 126 15.53 -9.01 -1.72
CA PRO A 126 14.91 -10.00 -0.85
C PRO A 126 14.33 -11.16 -1.67
N LEU A 127 14.33 -12.34 -1.08
CA LEU A 127 13.97 -13.61 -1.72
C LEU A 127 12.59 -14.11 -1.29
N ALA A 128 11.96 -13.48 -0.31
CA ALA A 128 10.63 -13.85 0.16
C ALA A 128 9.90 -12.64 0.74
N SER A 129 8.57 -12.67 0.64
CA SER A 129 7.70 -11.70 1.30
C SER A 129 6.40 -12.32 1.75
N ILE A 130 5.81 -11.75 2.80
CA ILE A 130 4.49 -12.07 3.30
C ILE A 130 3.65 -10.81 3.19
N LEU A 131 2.59 -10.86 2.40
CA LEU A 131 1.68 -9.74 2.22
C LEU A 131 0.48 -9.93 3.13
N THR A 132 0.06 -8.85 3.77
CA THR A 132 -1.15 -8.80 4.60
C THR A 132 -1.96 -7.58 4.19
N ILE A 133 -3.12 -7.80 3.59
CA ILE A 133 -3.98 -6.75 3.04
C ILE A 133 -5.32 -6.78 3.76
N PRO A 134 -5.78 -5.68 4.38
CA PRO A 134 -7.16 -5.58 4.87
C PRO A 134 -8.16 -5.81 3.74
N ILE A 135 -9.23 -6.57 3.98
CA ILE A 135 -10.28 -6.76 2.98
C ILE A 135 -10.87 -5.38 2.63
N PRO A 136 -10.86 -4.96 1.35
CA PRO A 136 -11.37 -3.65 0.99
C PRO A 136 -12.88 -3.55 1.26
N ASN A 137 -13.36 -2.35 1.58
CA ASN A 137 -14.79 -2.11 1.78
C ASN A 137 -15.61 -2.52 0.54
N GLU A 138 -16.87 -2.91 0.76
CA GLU A 138 -17.82 -3.23 -0.33
C GLU A 138 -17.34 -4.35 -1.27
N SER A 139 -16.52 -5.27 -0.75
CA SER A 139 -15.89 -6.35 -1.53
C SER A 139 -16.60 -7.70 -1.40
N GLU A 140 -17.86 -7.71 -0.96
CA GLU A 140 -18.67 -8.92 -0.92
C GLU A 140 -19.05 -9.39 -2.35
N PRO A 141 -18.99 -10.70 -2.65
CA PRO A 141 -18.57 -11.80 -1.78
C PRO A 141 -17.04 -12.00 -1.73
N TYR A 142 -16.49 -12.19 -0.52
CA TYR A 142 -15.03 -12.30 -0.31
C TYR A 142 -14.35 -13.45 -1.06
N ARG A 143 -15.07 -14.54 -1.32
CA ARG A 143 -14.56 -15.72 -2.04
C ARG A 143 -14.14 -15.44 -3.50
N THR A 144 -14.46 -14.25 -4.00
CA THR A 144 -14.12 -13.83 -5.37
C THR A 144 -13.01 -12.79 -5.39
N LEU A 145 -12.48 -12.43 -4.22
CA LEU A 145 -11.33 -11.56 -4.08
C LEU A 145 -10.07 -12.40 -4.20
N ASP A 146 -9.21 -11.97 -5.11
CA ASP A 146 -7.93 -12.58 -5.36
C ASP A 146 -6.88 -11.48 -5.45
N LEU A 147 -5.65 -11.84 -5.07
CA LEU A 147 -4.51 -10.95 -5.21
C LEU A 147 -3.88 -11.14 -6.60
N TYR A 148 -3.59 -10.03 -7.28
CA TYR A 148 -2.90 -10.03 -8.56
C TYR A 148 -1.68 -9.12 -8.50
N GLU A 149 -0.59 -9.55 -9.13
CA GLU A 149 0.59 -8.72 -9.36
C GLU A 149 0.59 -8.16 -10.78
N TRP A 150 1.14 -6.96 -10.91
CA TRP A 150 1.48 -6.38 -12.19
C TRP A 150 2.95 -6.67 -12.50
N THR A 151 3.22 -7.43 -13.57
CA THR A 151 4.58 -7.83 -13.95
C THR A 151 5.29 -6.81 -14.86
N GLY A 152 4.61 -5.72 -15.22
CA GLY A 152 5.07 -4.74 -16.20
C GLY A 152 4.45 -4.90 -17.60
N ASP A 153 3.85 -6.06 -17.87
CA ASP A 153 3.20 -6.41 -19.13
C ASP A 153 1.80 -6.99 -18.95
N GLN A 154 1.57 -7.78 -17.90
CA GLN A 154 0.29 -8.45 -17.65
C GLN A 154 -0.03 -8.56 -16.16
N TRP A 155 -1.30 -8.83 -15.88
CA TRP A 155 -1.77 -9.17 -14.54
C TRP A 155 -1.63 -10.68 -14.31
N ARG A 156 -0.97 -11.06 -13.22
CA ARG A 156 -0.77 -12.46 -12.84
C ARG A 156 -1.39 -12.73 -11.49
N PHE A 157 -2.15 -13.82 -11.41
CA PHE A 157 -2.71 -14.29 -10.15
C PHE A 157 -1.60 -14.63 -9.16
N MET A 158 -1.80 -14.24 -7.90
CA MET A 158 -0.91 -14.54 -6.79
C MET A 158 -1.60 -15.51 -5.82
N PRO A 159 -0.90 -16.58 -5.37
CA PRO A 159 -1.43 -17.45 -4.32
C PRO A 159 -1.76 -16.65 -3.06
N ASN A 160 -3.01 -16.70 -2.63
CA ASN A 160 -3.49 -15.97 -1.47
C ASN A 160 -4.59 -16.77 -0.75
N HIS A 161 -4.90 -16.37 0.48
CA HIS A 161 -6.06 -16.86 1.20
C HIS A 161 -6.67 -15.75 2.03
N GLU A 162 -7.99 -15.74 2.13
CA GLU A 162 -8.73 -14.85 3.00
C GLU A 162 -8.91 -15.44 4.40
N SER A 163 -8.77 -14.59 5.41
CA SER A 163 -9.10 -14.90 6.80
C SER A 163 -10.30 -14.05 7.22
N ARG A 164 -11.39 -14.73 7.58
CA ARG A 164 -12.64 -14.10 8.03
C ARG A 164 -12.59 -13.67 9.50
N ASP A 165 -11.63 -14.19 10.25
CA ASP A 165 -11.53 -13.91 11.69
C ASP A 165 -10.95 -12.52 11.96
N ASP A 166 -10.12 -12.02 11.04
CA ASP A 166 -9.42 -10.73 11.15
C ASP A 166 -9.56 -9.85 9.89
N ASP A 167 -10.48 -10.20 8.98
CA ASP A 167 -10.82 -9.48 7.75
C ASP A 167 -9.60 -9.08 6.91
N LYS A 168 -8.75 -10.07 6.62
CA LYS A 168 -7.50 -9.89 5.87
C LYS A 168 -7.29 -10.92 4.77
N ILE A 169 -6.50 -10.54 3.78
CA ILE A 169 -5.96 -11.39 2.73
C ILE A 169 -4.47 -11.58 3.00
N TYR A 170 -4.03 -12.83 2.98
CA TYR A 170 -2.65 -13.22 3.23
C TYR A 170 -2.04 -13.88 1.99
N SER A 171 -0.80 -13.51 1.66
CA SER A 171 -0.05 -14.15 0.58
C SER A 171 1.40 -14.36 0.99
N GLU A 172 1.85 -15.62 0.96
CA GLU A 172 3.24 -16.00 1.24
C GLU A 172 3.95 -16.30 -0.08
N LEU A 173 5.02 -15.56 -0.36
CA LEU A 173 5.70 -15.59 -1.65
C LEU A 173 7.18 -15.90 -1.49
N ALA A 174 7.70 -16.75 -2.37
CA ALA A 174 9.13 -17.01 -2.52
C ALA A 174 9.82 -16.02 -3.48
N TYR A 175 9.27 -14.80 -3.56
CA TYR A 175 9.79 -13.65 -4.30
C TYR A 175 9.13 -12.39 -3.72
N VAL A 176 9.55 -11.22 -4.20
CA VAL A 176 8.98 -9.93 -3.80
C VAL A 176 8.31 -9.27 -5.01
N PRO A 177 6.98 -9.03 -4.99
CA PRO A 177 6.28 -8.41 -6.11
C PRO A 177 6.59 -6.92 -6.19
N ALA A 178 6.72 -6.38 -7.40
CA ALA A 178 6.94 -4.94 -7.61
C ALA A 178 5.65 -4.13 -7.43
N ALA A 179 4.53 -4.63 -7.94
CA ALA A 179 3.24 -4.00 -7.77
C ALA A 179 2.12 -5.04 -7.68
N PHE A 180 1.12 -4.79 -6.84
CA PHE A 180 0.01 -5.72 -6.61
C PHE A 180 -1.29 -5.01 -6.22
N MET A 181 -2.40 -5.71 -6.38
CA MET A 181 -3.75 -5.20 -6.12
C MET A 181 -4.71 -6.34 -5.80
N VAL A 182 -5.66 -6.08 -4.92
CA VAL A 182 -6.82 -6.95 -4.70
C VAL A 182 -7.85 -6.67 -5.80
N MET A 183 -8.24 -7.72 -6.51
CA MET A 183 -9.25 -7.66 -7.56
C MET A 183 -10.34 -8.68 -7.31
N GLN A 184 -11.53 -8.37 -7.77
CA GLN A 184 -12.64 -9.29 -7.80
C GLN A 184 -12.77 -9.92 -9.18
N THR A 185 -12.85 -11.25 -9.23
CA THR A 185 -13.01 -11.99 -10.48
C THR A 185 -14.48 -12.24 -10.78
N TYR A 186 -14.97 -11.80 -11.94
CA TYR A 186 -16.29 -12.18 -12.44
C TYR A 186 -16.23 -13.49 -13.23
N ALA A 187 -17.16 -14.41 -12.95
CA ALA A 187 -17.32 -15.61 -13.74
C ALA A 187 -17.81 -15.25 -15.16
N SER A 188 -16.99 -15.50 -16.17
CA SER A 188 -17.49 -15.56 -17.55
C SER A 188 -18.18 -16.91 -17.76
N PRO A 189 -19.47 -16.95 -18.16
CA PRO A 189 -20.15 -18.20 -18.43
C PRO A 189 -19.42 -18.94 -19.58
N PRO A 190 -19.16 -20.25 -19.45
CA PRO A 190 -18.55 -21.02 -20.52
C PRO A 190 -19.46 -20.94 -21.76
N THR A 191 -18.93 -20.44 -22.87
CA THR A 191 -19.65 -20.40 -24.14
C THR A 191 -19.21 -21.58 -25.00
N ALA A 192 -20.14 -22.48 -25.29
CA ALA A 192 -19.94 -23.57 -26.24
C ALA A 192 -20.78 -23.31 -27.48
N ALA A 193 -20.16 -23.36 -28.66
CA ALA A 193 -20.86 -23.29 -29.94
C ALA A 193 -20.65 -24.59 -30.70
N ALA A 194 -21.73 -25.16 -31.23
CA ALA A 194 -21.68 -26.29 -32.14
C ALA A 194 -22.05 -25.82 -33.55
N VAL A 195 -21.20 -26.12 -34.54
CA VAL A 195 -21.55 -25.90 -35.94
C VAL A 195 -22.30 -27.13 -36.43
N LEU A 196 -23.59 -26.98 -36.70
CA LEU A 196 -24.41 -28.03 -37.30
C LEU A 196 -24.45 -27.87 -38.82
N PRO A 197 -24.20 -28.94 -39.60
CA PRO A 197 -24.48 -28.94 -41.02
C PRO A 197 -25.96 -28.62 -41.29
N ALA A 198 -26.24 -27.93 -42.41
CA ALA A 198 -27.59 -27.60 -42.80
C ALA A 198 -28.45 -28.88 -42.94
N GLY A 199 -29.51 -28.99 -42.14
CA GLY A 199 -30.45 -30.11 -42.17
C GLY A 199 -30.35 -31.09 -40.99
N GLU A 200 -29.36 -30.95 -40.11
CA GLU A 200 -29.30 -31.74 -38.86
C GLU A 200 -30.00 -31.04 -37.69
N SER A 201 -30.75 -31.82 -36.92
CA SER A 201 -31.38 -31.37 -35.68
C SER A 201 -30.43 -31.53 -34.49
N LEU A 202 -30.52 -30.61 -33.52
CA LEU A 202 -29.81 -30.71 -32.25
C LEU A 202 -30.01 -32.11 -31.60
N PRO A 203 -28.94 -32.72 -31.08
CA PRO A 203 -29.04 -33.92 -30.26
C PRO A 203 -29.94 -33.67 -29.03
N GLU A 204 -30.54 -34.72 -28.46
CA GLU A 204 -31.45 -34.61 -27.32
C GLU A 204 -30.82 -33.89 -26.10
N ALA A 205 -29.50 -34.02 -25.93
CA ALA A 205 -28.73 -33.33 -24.87
C ALA A 205 -28.53 -31.82 -25.09
N GLY A 206 -28.91 -31.28 -26.25
CA GLY A 206 -28.79 -29.86 -26.60
C GLY A 206 -30.14 -29.20 -26.90
N ARG A 207 -31.26 -29.83 -26.54
CA ARG A 207 -32.60 -29.23 -26.57
C ARG A 207 -32.99 -28.66 -25.21
#